data_AF-A0A9W4WGG3-F1
#
_entry.id   AF-A0A9W4WGG3-F1
#
_cell.length_a   1.000
_cell.length_b   1.000
_cell.length_c   1.000
_cell.angle_alpha   90.00
_cell.angle_beta   90.00
_cell.angle_gamma   90.00
#
_symmetry.space_group_name_H-M   'P 1'
#
loop_
_entity.id
_entity.type
_entity.pdbx_description
1 polymer ?
#
loop_
_entity_poly.entity_id
_entity_poly.type
_entity_poly.pdbx_seq_one_letter_code
_entity_poly.pdbx_strand_id
1 'polypeptide(L)'
;PAGALPPPPPPPGPPPVLEIKEETGGKGGLGAVFSELNKGEAVTKGLRKVDRSEMTHKNPSLRASSTVPDHDGSARGKSPAPQRKPKPESMRVKKPPKKVLEGNKWTIENFEKEAHPIEIEASISHSILVSRCNNTTIIVKGKANAVTIENSTRLSLIVESLISTVDVIKSQNFALQVLGAVPAVLMDSIDGAQIYFSKESTGTKIYSSKSSGINLNVISGEDEDYKEVPLPSQICSYFDESKGDLVNEIVSHSG
;
A
#
# COMPACT_ATOMS: atom_id res chain seq x y z
N PRO A 1 -40.34 33.65 -40.14
CA PRO A 1 -40.21 32.20 -40.39
C PRO A 1 -39.75 31.48 -39.10
N ALA A 2 -40.69 30.82 -38.41
CA ALA A 2 -40.48 30.16 -37.13
C ALA A 2 -40.03 28.70 -37.35
N GLY A 3 -38.89 28.31 -36.78
CA GLY A 3 -38.39 26.93 -36.79
C GLY A 3 -38.93 26.14 -35.60
N ALA A 4 -39.67 25.07 -35.88
CA ALA A 4 -40.29 24.20 -34.88
C ALA A 4 -39.26 23.21 -34.29
N LEU A 5 -39.30 23.01 -32.97
CA LEU A 5 -38.56 21.96 -32.25
C LEU A 5 -39.25 20.59 -32.44
N PRO A 6 -38.51 19.47 -32.46
CA PRO A 6 -39.08 18.14 -32.63
C PRO A 6 -39.84 17.68 -31.36
N PRO A 7 -40.87 16.82 -31.51
CA PRO A 7 -41.71 16.38 -30.40
C PRO A 7 -40.97 15.39 -29.47
N PRO A 8 -41.34 15.33 -28.18
CA PRO A 8 -40.74 14.40 -27.23
C PRO A 8 -41.13 12.94 -27.53
N PRO A 9 -40.25 11.96 -27.21
CA PRO A 9 -40.51 10.55 -27.46
C PRO A 9 -41.61 10.01 -26.52
N PRO A 10 -42.39 9.02 -26.98
CA PRO A 10 -43.48 8.43 -26.21
C PRO A 10 -42.96 7.59 -25.03
N PRO A 11 -43.75 7.47 -23.94
CA PRO A 11 -43.38 6.67 -22.78
C PRO A 11 -43.31 5.17 -23.11
N PRO A 12 -42.42 4.40 -22.44
CA PRO A 12 -42.31 2.96 -22.65
C PRO A 12 -43.59 2.23 -22.22
N GLY A 13 -44.06 1.32 -23.06
CA GLY A 13 -45.23 0.48 -22.77
C GLY A 13 -44.98 -0.53 -21.64
N PRO A 14 -46.06 -1.06 -21.03
CA PRO A 14 -45.96 -2.04 -19.95
C PRO A 14 -45.32 -3.36 -20.43
N PRO A 15 -44.58 -4.06 -19.55
CA PRO A 15 -43.91 -5.31 -19.90
C PRO A 15 -44.92 -6.45 -20.17
N PRO A 16 -44.57 -7.40 -21.04
CA PRO A 16 -45.45 -8.50 -21.42
C PRO A 16 -45.62 -9.48 -20.25
N VAL A 17 -46.86 -9.94 -20.04
CA VAL A 17 -47.19 -11.00 -19.09
C VAL A 17 -46.81 -12.34 -19.72
N LEU A 18 -45.88 -13.06 -19.08
CA LEU A 18 -45.52 -14.43 -19.43
C LEU A 18 -46.46 -15.40 -18.71
N GLU A 19 -47.40 -15.98 -19.45
CA GLU A 19 -48.16 -17.15 -19.01
C GLU A 19 -47.27 -18.40 -19.14
N ILE A 20 -46.75 -18.88 -18.01
CA ILE A 20 -46.04 -20.16 -17.95
C ILE A 20 -47.03 -21.25 -17.59
N LYS A 21 -47.33 -22.06 -18.59
CA LYS A 21 -48.07 -23.31 -18.50
C LYS A 21 -47.27 -24.31 -17.65
N GLU A 22 -47.90 -24.87 -16.61
CA GLU A 22 -47.33 -25.93 -15.80
C GLU A 22 -47.10 -27.20 -16.64
N GLU A 23 -45.85 -27.63 -16.77
CA GLU A 23 -45.51 -29.01 -17.09
C GLU A 23 -44.61 -29.60 -16.01
N THR A 24 -45.08 -30.74 -15.51
CA THR A 24 -44.50 -31.58 -14.49
C THR A 24 -43.21 -32.24 -14.96
N GLY A 25 -42.09 -32.04 -14.25
CA GLY A 25 -40.92 -32.87 -14.48
C GLY A 25 -39.70 -32.51 -13.65
N GLY A 26 -39.31 -33.41 -12.73
CA GLY A 26 -37.95 -33.45 -12.19
C GLY A 26 -37.78 -32.92 -10.77
N LYS A 27 -37.94 -33.82 -9.79
CA LYS A 27 -37.44 -33.64 -8.42
C LYS A 27 -35.91 -33.51 -8.45
N GLY A 28 -35.39 -32.29 -8.34
CA GLY A 28 -33.95 -32.07 -8.22
C GLY A 28 -33.54 -30.61 -8.45
N GLY A 29 -34.14 -29.67 -7.72
CA GLY A 29 -33.85 -28.24 -7.86
C GLY A 29 -33.97 -27.53 -6.52
N LEU A 30 -33.35 -26.35 -6.40
CA LEU A 30 -33.04 -25.59 -5.18
C LEU A 30 -34.16 -25.46 -4.10
N GLY A 31 -35.43 -25.73 -4.43
CA GLY A 31 -36.50 -25.84 -3.44
C GLY A 31 -36.31 -27.01 -2.45
N ALA A 32 -35.70 -28.12 -2.88
CA ALA A 32 -35.40 -29.25 -2.01
C ALA A 32 -34.42 -28.88 -0.89
N VAL A 33 -33.36 -28.11 -1.21
CA VAL A 33 -32.35 -27.71 -0.22
C VAL A 33 -32.89 -26.71 0.81
N PHE A 34 -33.81 -25.82 0.42
CA PHE A 34 -34.48 -24.91 1.37
C PHE A 34 -35.49 -25.63 2.26
N SER A 35 -36.19 -26.63 1.73
CA SER A 35 -37.10 -27.48 2.53
C SER A 35 -36.35 -28.44 3.47
N GLU A 36 -35.09 -28.79 3.17
CA GLU A 36 -34.21 -29.53 4.07
C GLU A 36 -33.58 -28.66 5.16
N LEU A 37 -33.28 -27.39 4.85
CA LEU A 37 -32.80 -26.40 5.80
C LEU A 37 -33.83 -26.04 6.88
N ASN A 38 -35.13 -26.06 6.57
CA ASN A 38 -36.20 -25.76 7.53
C ASN A 38 -36.59 -26.94 8.45
N LYS A 39 -35.85 -28.07 8.44
CA LYS A 39 -36.12 -29.24 9.30
C LYS A 39 -35.47 -29.18 10.70
N GLY A 40 -34.71 -28.13 11.02
CA GLY A 40 -34.13 -27.92 12.36
C GLY A 40 -33.34 -29.14 12.89
N GLU A 41 -33.50 -29.46 14.18
CA GLU A 41 -32.82 -30.59 14.85
C GLU A 41 -33.03 -31.96 14.18
N ALA A 42 -34.08 -32.12 13.38
CA ALA A 42 -34.40 -33.38 12.69
C ALA A 42 -33.47 -33.71 11.51
N VAL A 43 -32.67 -32.74 11.02
CA VAL A 43 -31.67 -32.95 9.95
C VAL A 43 -30.60 -33.97 10.36
N THR A 44 -30.36 -34.12 11.66
CA THR A 44 -29.35 -35.05 12.20
C THR A 44 -29.78 -36.53 12.16
N LYS A 45 -31.06 -36.84 11.91
CA LYS A 45 -31.57 -38.21 11.86
C LYS A 45 -31.22 -38.97 10.56
N GLY A 46 -30.89 -38.27 9.48
CA GLY A 46 -30.54 -38.86 8.18
C GLY A 46 -29.04 -39.07 7.96
N LEU A 47 -28.19 -38.53 8.84
CA LEU A 47 -26.74 -38.62 8.72
C LEU A 47 -26.24 -39.92 9.36
N ARG A 48 -25.41 -40.68 8.63
CA ARG A 48 -24.72 -41.86 9.17
C ARG A 48 -23.95 -41.44 10.42
N LYS A 49 -24.26 -42.06 11.56
CA LYS A 49 -23.48 -41.87 12.79
C LYS A 49 -22.07 -42.43 12.54
N VAL A 50 -21.10 -41.52 12.55
CA VAL A 50 -19.68 -41.85 12.41
C VAL A 50 -19.25 -42.56 13.68
N ASP A 51 -18.75 -43.78 13.54
CA ASP A 51 -18.32 -44.57 14.69
C ASP A 51 -17.05 -43.96 15.29
N ARG A 52 -16.80 -44.18 16.57
CA ARG A 52 -15.71 -43.51 17.30
C ARG A 52 -14.33 -43.88 16.74
N SER A 53 -14.25 -45.02 16.07
CA SER A 53 -13.09 -45.52 15.34
C SER A 53 -12.78 -44.75 14.06
N GLU A 54 -13.76 -44.07 13.46
CA GLU A 54 -13.67 -43.27 12.22
C GLU A 54 -13.36 -41.78 12.50
N MET A 55 -13.35 -41.36 13.78
CA MET A 55 -12.98 -40.01 14.18
C MET A 55 -11.46 -39.84 14.24
N THR A 56 -10.90 -39.08 13.30
CA THR A 56 -9.45 -38.82 13.20
C THR A 56 -8.81 -38.17 14.44
N HIS A 57 -9.61 -37.54 15.32
CA HIS A 57 -9.13 -36.98 16.59
C HIS A 57 -9.13 -37.99 17.75
N LYS A 58 -9.86 -39.09 17.65
CA LYS A 58 -9.92 -40.15 18.68
C LYS A 58 -9.15 -41.40 18.30
N ASN A 59 -8.80 -41.56 17.03
CA ASN A 59 -7.97 -42.66 16.55
C ASN A 59 -6.73 -42.15 15.80
N PRO A 60 -5.57 -42.05 16.48
CA PRO A 60 -4.32 -41.56 15.88
C PRO A 60 -3.84 -42.34 14.65
N SER A 61 -4.23 -43.62 14.52
CA SER A 61 -3.83 -44.48 13.39
C SER A 61 -4.42 -44.04 12.05
N LEU A 62 -5.58 -43.37 12.03
CA LEU A 62 -6.21 -42.86 10.80
C LEU A 62 -5.50 -41.61 10.23
N ARG A 63 -4.61 -40.98 10.99
CA ARG A 63 -3.76 -39.90 10.47
C ARG A 63 -2.59 -40.43 9.65
N ALA A 64 -2.19 -41.68 9.89
CA ALA A 64 -1.00 -42.27 9.26
C ALA A 64 -1.27 -42.79 7.83
N SER A 65 -2.53 -43.03 7.44
CA SER A 65 -2.86 -43.64 6.14
C SER A 65 -3.06 -42.64 4.99
N SER A 66 -2.84 -41.35 5.20
CA SER A 66 -2.93 -40.34 4.12
C SER A 66 -1.61 -40.10 3.38
N THR A 67 -0.62 -40.97 3.56
CA THR A 67 0.54 -41.04 2.65
C THR A 67 0.14 -41.84 1.42
N VAL A 68 -0.25 -41.14 0.35
CA VAL A 68 -0.31 -41.72 -0.99
C VAL A 68 1.07 -42.32 -1.33
N PRO A 69 1.17 -43.60 -1.72
CA PRO A 69 2.44 -44.16 -2.18
C PRO A 69 2.82 -43.54 -3.53
N ASP A 70 4.10 -43.18 -3.67
CA ASP A 70 4.68 -42.71 -4.92
C ASP A 70 4.75 -43.91 -5.89
N HIS A 71 3.84 -43.97 -6.86
CA HIS A 71 3.88 -44.97 -7.92
C HIS A 71 4.85 -44.49 -9.00
N ASP A 72 5.98 -45.17 -9.09
CA ASP A 72 6.98 -45.01 -10.13
C ASP A 72 6.34 -45.15 -11.53
N GLY A 73 6.65 -44.21 -12.43
CA GLY A 73 6.28 -44.27 -13.84
C GLY A 73 4.97 -43.57 -14.24
N SER A 74 5.03 -42.26 -14.52
CA SER A 74 4.54 -41.71 -15.81
C SER A 74 5.05 -40.28 -16.03
N ALA A 75 5.69 -40.06 -17.17
CA ALA A 75 6.03 -38.72 -17.66
C ALA A 75 4.74 -37.98 -18.06
N ARG A 76 4.18 -37.18 -17.14
CA ARG A 76 3.12 -36.23 -17.46
C ARG A 76 3.58 -34.84 -17.05
N GLY A 77 3.73 -33.96 -18.04
CA GLY A 77 4.25 -32.61 -17.87
C GLY A 77 3.54 -31.86 -16.75
N LYS A 78 4.33 -31.33 -15.81
CA LYS A 78 3.84 -30.42 -14.78
C LYS A 78 3.30 -29.18 -15.48
N SER A 79 1.98 -29.06 -15.60
CA SER A 79 1.35 -27.80 -15.93
C SER A 79 1.81 -26.75 -14.90
N PRO A 80 2.21 -25.54 -15.31
CA PRO A 80 2.63 -24.52 -14.36
C PRO A 80 1.47 -24.26 -13.41
N ALA A 81 1.67 -24.51 -12.12
CA ALA A 81 0.70 -24.12 -11.11
C ALA A 81 0.42 -22.61 -11.27
N PRO A 82 -0.85 -22.16 -11.16
CA PRO A 82 -1.17 -20.74 -11.25
C PRO A 82 -0.32 -20.00 -10.23
N GLN A 83 0.51 -19.07 -10.72
CA GLN A 83 1.35 -18.24 -9.87
C GLN A 83 0.45 -17.62 -8.80
N ARG A 84 0.72 -17.95 -7.53
CA ARG A 84 0.02 -17.35 -6.40
C ARG A 84 0.20 -15.84 -6.53
N LYS A 85 -0.88 -15.15 -6.91
CA LYS A 85 -0.94 -13.69 -6.81
C LYS A 85 -0.50 -13.33 -5.38
N PRO A 86 0.43 -12.37 -5.21
CA PRO A 86 0.86 -11.99 -3.88
C PRO A 86 -0.37 -11.64 -3.06
N LYS A 87 -0.47 -12.23 -1.86
CA LYS A 87 -1.59 -11.95 -0.97
C LYS A 87 -1.69 -10.43 -0.77
N PRO A 88 -2.91 -9.86 -0.78
CA PRO A 88 -3.08 -8.44 -0.54
C PRO A 88 -2.40 -8.05 0.77
N GLU A 89 -1.83 -6.86 0.81
CA GLU A 89 -1.00 -6.38 1.93
C GLU A 89 -1.74 -6.44 3.26
N SER A 90 -3.08 -6.31 3.23
CA SER A 90 -3.98 -6.46 4.37
C SER A 90 -4.01 -7.87 5.00
N MET A 91 -3.57 -8.91 4.28
CA MET A 91 -3.49 -10.29 4.76
C MET A 91 -2.07 -10.74 5.13
N ARG A 92 -1.08 -9.83 5.05
CA ARG A 92 0.28 -10.13 5.52
C ARG A 92 0.29 -10.01 7.04
N VAL A 93 0.72 -11.07 7.73
CA VAL A 93 0.88 -11.07 9.19
C VAL A 93 1.78 -9.90 9.58
N LYS A 94 1.23 -8.94 10.35
CA LYS A 94 1.97 -7.78 10.83
C LYS A 94 3.09 -8.27 11.75
N LYS A 95 4.33 -7.86 11.42
CA LYS A 95 5.48 -8.11 12.29
C LYS A 95 5.37 -7.20 13.53
N PRO A 96 5.91 -7.61 14.69
CA PRO A 96 5.92 -6.75 15.86
C PRO A 96 6.75 -5.47 15.59
N PRO A 97 6.44 -4.36 16.26
CA PRO A 97 7.28 -3.17 16.25
C PRO A 97 8.71 -3.50 16.67
N LYS A 98 9.70 -2.99 15.92
CA LYS A 98 11.12 -3.23 16.16
C LYS A 98 11.84 -1.89 16.23
N LYS A 99 12.48 -1.59 17.35
CA LYS A 99 13.44 -0.48 17.51
C LYS A 99 14.72 -1.06 18.10
N VAL A 100 15.78 -1.15 17.30
CA VAL A 100 17.06 -1.70 17.76
C VAL A 100 18.23 -0.99 17.08
N LEU A 101 19.34 -0.91 17.80
CA LEU A 101 20.65 -0.53 17.27
C LEU A 101 21.50 -1.79 17.14
N GLU A 102 21.87 -2.15 15.92
CA GLU A 102 22.75 -3.27 15.60
C GLU A 102 24.05 -2.70 15.02
N GLY A 103 25.12 -2.69 15.81
CA GLY A 103 26.36 -2.01 15.45
C GLY A 103 26.15 -0.50 15.31
N ASN A 104 26.25 0.02 14.08
CA ASN A 104 25.99 1.43 13.76
C ASN A 104 24.65 1.63 13.02
N LYS A 105 23.81 0.60 12.90
CA LYS A 105 22.55 0.70 12.17
C LYS A 105 21.36 0.72 13.12
N TRP A 106 20.64 1.83 13.12
CA TRP A 106 19.32 1.90 13.75
C TRP A 106 18.28 1.30 12.80
N THR A 107 17.45 0.41 13.33
CA THR A 107 16.32 -0.20 12.61
C THR A 107 15.05 0.07 13.38
N ILE A 108 14.15 0.85 12.78
CA ILE A 108 12.84 1.25 13.31
C ILE A 108 11.80 0.72 12.34
N GLU A 109 11.04 -0.31 12.73
CA GLU A 109 10.09 -0.97 11.84
C GLU A 109 8.75 -1.26 12.48
N ASN A 110 7.70 -1.30 11.65
CA ASN A 110 6.36 -1.80 11.98
C ASN A 110 5.66 -1.06 13.13
N PHE A 111 6.01 0.21 13.38
CA PHE A 111 5.27 1.06 14.30
C PHE A 111 4.02 1.61 13.62
N GLU A 112 2.89 1.61 14.33
CA GLU A 112 1.61 2.01 13.75
C GLU A 112 0.77 2.78 14.78
N LYS A 113 0.38 4.01 14.44
CA LYS A 113 -0.48 4.87 15.27
C LYS A 113 0.06 5.06 16.70
N GLU A 114 1.36 5.29 16.81
CA GLU A 114 1.98 5.57 18.10
C GLU A 114 1.51 6.92 18.64
N ALA A 115 1.06 6.94 19.90
CA ALA A 115 0.57 8.17 20.53
C ALA A 115 1.71 9.17 20.84
N HIS A 116 2.92 8.65 21.03
CA HIS A 116 4.10 9.45 21.35
C HIS A 116 5.17 9.31 20.27
N PRO A 117 5.98 10.36 20.05
CA PRO A 117 7.10 10.29 19.12
C PRO A 117 8.12 9.21 19.52
N ILE A 118 8.63 8.50 18.53
CA ILE A 118 9.74 7.55 18.71
C ILE A 118 11.04 8.33 18.60
N GLU A 119 11.72 8.52 19.72
CA GLU A 119 12.99 9.22 19.75
C GLU A 119 14.18 8.26 19.67
N ILE A 120 15.22 8.64 18.92
CA ILE A 120 16.52 7.99 18.94
C ILE A 120 17.64 9.02 19.11
N GLU A 121 18.68 8.64 19.86
CA GLU A 121 19.92 9.40 19.94
C GLU A 121 20.91 8.82 18.92
N ALA A 122 21.25 9.63 17.92
CA ALA A 122 22.12 9.24 16.84
C ALA A 122 23.53 9.83 17.01
N SER A 123 24.52 9.03 16.61
CA SER A 123 25.91 9.46 16.50
C SER A 123 26.29 9.57 15.02
N ILE A 124 27.40 10.25 14.74
CA ILE A 124 27.83 10.57 13.38
C ILE A 124 28.06 9.33 12.49
N SER A 125 28.35 8.18 13.10
CA SER A 125 28.54 6.92 12.39
C SER A 125 27.24 6.15 12.14
N HIS A 126 26.12 6.58 12.74
CA HIS A 126 24.86 5.86 12.69
C HIS A 126 24.14 6.06 11.36
N SER A 127 23.67 4.96 10.79
CA SER A 127 22.72 4.95 9.66
C SER A 127 21.37 4.47 10.14
N ILE A 128 20.30 5.18 9.78
CA ILE A 128 18.96 4.93 10.31
C ILE A 128 18.08 4.37 9.20
N LEU A 129 17.44 3.22 9.45
CA LEU A 129 16.43 2.63 8.59
C LEU A 129 15.07 2.70 9.29
N VAL A 130 14.11 3.33 8.61
CA VAL A 130 12.69 3.37 8.99
C VAL A 130 11.89 2.60 7.95
N SER A 131 11.22 1.52 8.35
CA SER A 131 10.42 0.70 7.42
C SER A 131 9.02 0.43 7.96
N ARG A 132 7.99 0.59 7.12
CA ARG A 132 6.59 0.27 7.49
C ARG A 132 6.12 0.96 8.78
N CYS A 133 6.49 2.23 8.95
CA CYS A 133 6.02 3.03 10.07
C CYS A 133 4.87 3.93 9.61
N ASN A 134 3.70 3.81 10.23
CA ASN A 134 2.47 4.45 9.76
C ASN A 134 1.80 5.28 10.84
N ASN A 135 1.42 6.53 10.52
CA ASN A 135 0.78 7.46 11.47
C ASN A 135 1.62 7.65 12.74
N THR A 136 2.91 7.89 12.57
CA THR A 136 3.89 7.95 13.67
C THR A 136 4.87 9.08 13.41
N THR A 137 5.40 9.65 14.48
CA THR A 137 6.49 10.64 14.44
C THR A 137 7.78 9.99 14.91
N ILE A 138 8.88 10.19 14.18
CA ILE A 138 10.22 9.75 14.55
C ILE A 138 11.11 10.99 14.72
N ILE A 139 11.82 11.06 15.84
CA ILE A 139 12.73 12.16 16.17
C ILE A 139 14.14 11.60 16.26
N VAL A 140 15.04 12.11 15.42
CA VAL A 140 16.46 11.77 15.39
C VAL A 140 17.23 12.93 16.01
N LYS A 141 17.65 12.73 17.26
CA LYS A 141 18.47 13.67 18.01
C LYS A 141 19.95 13.44 17.70
N GLY A 142 20.73 14.51 17.64
CA GLY A 142 22.13 14.48 17.26
C GLY A 142 22.37 14.42 15.75
N LYS A 143 23.64 14.25 15.39
CA LYS A 143 24.09 14.19 13.99
C LYS A 143 24.26 12.74 13.56
N ALA A 144 23.53 12.29 12.54
CA ALA A 144 23.65 10.95 11.97
C ALA A 144 24.32 10.98 10.58
N ASN A 145 24.64 9.80 10.04
CA ASN A 145 25.18 9.71 8.70
C ASN A 145 24.08 9.92 7.65
N ALA A 146 23.06 9.06 7.67
CA ALA A 146 21.96 9.03 6.71
C ALA A 146 20.67 8.47 7.34
N VAL A 147 19.53 8.81 6.74
CA VAL A 147 18.23 8.22 7.08
C VAL A 147 17.58 7.67 5.82
N THR A 148 17.17 6.39 5.85
CA THR A 148 16.40 5.76 4.78
C THR A 148 15.02 5.40 5.31
N ILE A 149 13.98 5.81 4.60
CA ILE A 149 12.57 5.57 4.91
C ILE A 149 11.95 4.77 3.76
N GLU A 150 11.28 3.67 4.08
CA GLU A 150 10.57 2.88 3.09
C GLU A 150 9.17 2.44 3.53
N ASN A 151 8.25 2.36 2.56
CA ASN A 151 6.91 1.76 2.72
C ASN A 151 6.12 2.34 3.91
N SER A 152 6.15 3.66 4.10
CA SER A 152 5.61 4.35 5.28
C SER A 152 4.53 5.36 4.90
N THR A 153 3.45 5.42 5.66
CA THR A 153 2.28 6.27 5.37
C THR A 153 1.98 7.22 6.51
N ARG A 154 1.82 8.52 6.24
CA ARG A 154 1.63 9.56 7.26
C ARG A 154 2.72 9.53 8.33
N LEU A 155 3.97 9.39 7.88
CA LEU A 155 5.15 9.42 8.75
C LEU A 155 5.67 10.86 8.82
N SER A 156 5.96 11.32 10.04
CA SER A 156 6.68 12.57 10.27
C SER A 156 8.08 12.27 10.79
N LEU A 157 9.10 12.80 10.12
CA LEU A 157 10.50 12.67 10.52
C LEU A 157 11.04 14.04 10.93
N ILE A 158 11.62 14.11 12.12
CA ILE A 158 12.36 15.28 12.60
C ILE A 158 13.83 14.89 12.74
N VAL A 159 14.73 15.61 12.08
CA VAL A 159 16.18 15.37 12.12
C VAL A 159 16.91 16.64 12.52
N GLU A 160 17.90 16.50 13.40
CA GLU A 160 18.81 17.61 13.70
C GLU A 160 19.79 17.84 12.55
N SER A 161 20.69 16.91 12.26
CA SER A 161 21.63 17.07 11.14
C SER A 161 22.05 15.73 10.57
N LEU A 162 22.31 15.70 9.26
CA LEU A 162 22.83 14.53 8.56
C LEU A 162 24.10 14.89 7.79
N ILE A 163 25.02 13.93 7.69
CA ILE A 163 26.21 14.07 6.87
C ILE A 163 25.88 13.94 5.39
N SER A 164 24.91 13.09 5.04
CA SER A 164 24.65 12.70 3.67
C SER A 164 23.19 12.97 3.25
N THR A 165 22.32 11.98 3.29
CA THR A 165 21.01 12.03 2.65
C THR A 165 19.86 11.63 3.57
N VAL A 166 18.68 12.14 3.25
CA VAL A 166 17.41 11.49 3.60
C VAL A 166 16.88 10.82 2.33
N ASP A 167 16.77 9.50 2.34
CA ASP A 167 16.18 8.73 1.24
C ASP A 167 14.76 8.30 1.64
N VAL A 168 13.76 8.70 0.88
CA VAL A 168 12.35 8.36 1.11
C VAL A 168 11.82 7.60 -0.08
N ILE A 169 11.35 6.38 0.15
CA ILE A 169 10.92 5.46 -0.90
C ILE A 169 9.51 4.95 -0.58
N LYS A 170 8.59 4.99 -1.56
CA LYS A 170 7.22 4.43 -1.42
C LYS A 170 6.53 4.92 -0.15
N SER A 171 6.38 6.24 -0.02
CA SER A 171 5.72 6.83 1.15
C SER A 171 4.61 7.78 0.72
N GLN A 172 3.61 7.94 1.58
CA GLN A 172 2.44 8.79 1.32
C GLN A 172 2.20 9.76 2.46
N ASN A 173 1.84 11.00 2.16
CA ASN A 173 1.63 12.08 3.15
C ASN A 173 2.82 12.20 4.13
N PHE A 174 4.03 12.24 3.58
CA PHE A 174 5.26 12.29 4.36
C PHE A 174 5.52 13.72 4.85
N ALA A 175 6.07 13.87 6.06
CA ALA A 175 6.56 15.16 6.54
C ALA A 175 8.01 15.03 7.01
N LEU A 176 8.87 15.95 6.60
CA LEU A 176 10.25 16.07 7.04
C LEU A 176 10.48 17.44 7.66
N GLN A 177 11.07 17.50 8.84
CA GLN A 177 11.56 18.73 9.44
C GLN A 177 13.06 18.60 9.72
N VAL A 178 13.82 19.53 9.16
CA VAL A 178 15.28 19.62 9.35
C VAL A 178 15.58 20.80 10.27
N LEU A 179 16.20 20.54 11.42
CA LEU A 179 16.53 21.58 12.40
C LEU A 179 17.89 22.24 12.11
N GLY A 180 18.88 21.46 11.68
CA GLY A 180 20.23 21.89 11.31
C GLY A 180 20.47 21.71 9.82
N ALA A 181 21.48 20.92 9.42
CA ALA A 181 21.88 20.77 8.02
C ALA A 181 21.67 19.35 7.46
N VAL A 182 21.19 19.29 6.22
CA VAL A 182 21.08 18.06 5.40
C VAL A 182 21.49 18.39 3.96
N PRO A 183 22.51 17.74 3.37
CA PRO A 183 22.93 18.05 2.00
C PRO A 183 21.91 17.75 0.90
N ALA A 184 21.21 16.61 0.99
CA ALA A 184 20.25 16.21 -0.02
C ALA A 184 19.11 15.34 0.52
N VAL A 185 17.96 15.42 -0.15
CA VAL A 185 16.79 14.57 0.08
C VAL A 185 16.41 13.91 -1.24
N LEU A 186 16.34 12.59 -1.23
CA LEU A 186 15.95 11.77 -2.36
C LEU A 186 14.56 11.21 -2.11
N MET A 187 13.65 11.40 -3.06
CA MET A 187 12.25 10.99 -2.97
C MET A 187 11.89 10.14 -4.18
N ASP A 188 11.59 8.87 -3.96
CA ASP A 188 11.10 7.97 -5.00
C ASP A 188 9.73 7.40 -4.66
N SER A 189 8.81 7.43 -5.62
CA SER A 189 7.46 6.89 -5.44
C SER A 189 6.71 7.53 -4.25
N ILE A 190 6.80 8.86 -4.11
CA ILE A 190 6.16 9.63 -3.03
C ILE A 190 4.85 10.25 -3.50
N ASP A 191 3.80 10.09 -2.71
CA ASP A 191 2.50 10.73 -2.94
C ASP A 191 2.18 11.68 -1.78
N GLY A 192 2.44 12.97 -1.99
CA GLY A 192 2.28 14.00 -0.98
C GLY A 192 3.46 14.05 0.00
N ALA A 193 4.19 15.17 0.02
CA ALA A 193 5.19 15.43 1.04
C ALA A 193 5.30 16.91 1.41
N GLN A 194 5.56 17.17 2.68
CA GLN A 194 5.83 18.51 3.22
C GLN A 194 7.22 18.52 3.86
N ILE A 195 8.13 19.32 3.31
CA ILE A 195 9.51 19.41 3.80
C ILE A 195 9.72 20.79 4.41
N TYR A 196 10.17 20.84 5.66
CA TYR A 196 10.46 22.07 6.40
C TYR A 196 11.97 22.18 6.59
N PHE A 197 12.54 23.24 6.04
CA PHE A 197 13.95 23.55 6.16
C PHE A 197 14.19 24.62 7.22
N SER A 198 15.24 24.42 8.01
CA SER A 198 15.85 25.49 8.80
C SER A 198 16.63 26.45 7.90
N LYS A 199 17.06 27.57 8.48
CA LYS A 199 17.96 28.53 7.80
C LYS A 199 19.23 27.85 7.26
N GLU A 200 19.79 26.90 8.00
CA GLU A 200 21.01 26.15 7.64
C GLU A 200 20.79 25.10 6.54
N SER A 201 19.55 24.65 6.32
CA SER A 201 19.21 23.62 5.32
C SER A 201 18.54 24.19 4.07
N THR A 202 18.51 25.52 3.90
CA THR A 202 17.97 26.15 2.67
C THR A 202 18.68 25.69 1.39
N GLY A 203 19.96 25.30 1.48
CA GLY A 203 20.75 24.80 0.36
C GLY A 203 20.58 23.30 0.04
N THR A 204 19.67 22.60 0.71
CA THR A 204 19.45 21.16 0.50
C THR A 204 18.99 20.87 -0.93
N LYS A 205 19.64 19.92 -1.59
CA LYS A 205 19.24 19.47 -2.94
C LYS A 205 18.12 18.44 -2.85
N ILE A 206 17.07 18.63 -3.65
CA ILE A 206 15.98 17.66 -3.78
C ILE A 206 16.13 16.88 -5.08
N TYR A 207 16.09 15.56 -4.98
CA TYR A 207 15.95 14.66 -6.13
C TYR A 207 14.62 13.94 -6.01
N SER A 208 13.80 13.99 -7.05
CA SER A 208 12.50 13.30 -7.06
C SER A 208 12.35 12.40 -8.28
N SER A 209 11.73 11.25 -8.10
CA SER A 209 11.40 10.27 -9.13
C SER A 209 10.02 9.68 -8.84
N LYS A 210 9.17 9.56 -9.86
CA LYS A 210 7.82 8.98 -9.75
C LYS A 210 7.01 9.52 -8.56
N SER A 211 7.17 10.81 -8.27
CA SER A 211 6.61 11.45 -7.08
C SER A 211 5.77 12.66 -7.44
N SER A 212 4.76 12.95 -6.63
CA SER A 212 3.83 14.08 -6.82
C SER A 212 3.42 14.73 -5.51
N GLY A 213 3.02 16.01 -5.57
CA GLY A 213 2.52 16.75 -4.40
C GLY A 213 3.58 17.02 -3.34
N ILE A 214 4.82 17.29 -3.75
CA ILE A 214 5.91 17.62 -2.84
C ILE A 214 6.01 19.14 -2.71
N ASN A 215 5.97 19.64 -1.48
CA ASN A 215 6.02 21.05 -1.16
C ASN A 215 7.19 21.32 -0.19
N LEU A 216 7.97 22.35 -0.49
CA LEU A 216 9.10 22.80 0.31
C LEU A 216 8.71 24.04 1.09
N ASN A 217 9.01 24.08 2.37
CA ASN A 217 8.78 25.21 3.25
C ASN A 217 10.14 25.78 3.62
N VAL A 218 10.45 26.94 3.03
CA VAL A 218 11.74 27.62 3.21
C VAL A 218 11.50 28.89 4.00
N ILE A 219 12.29 29.11 5.05
CA ILE A 219 12.23 30.34 5.84
C ILE A 219 12.69 31.50 4.97
N SER A 220 11.85 32.52 4.83
CA SER A 220 12.12 33.69 3.99
C SER A 220 11.71 34.98 4.71
N GLY A 221 12.49 36.05 4.53
CA GLY A 221 12.22 37.35 5.14
C GLY A 221 12.78 37.52 6.55
N GLU A 222 12.61 38.72 7.10
CA GLU A 222 13.09 39.10 8.44
C GLU A 222 12.22 38.49 9.56
N ASP A 223 10.95 38.20 9.27
CA ASP A 223 9.96 37.68 10.23
C ASP A 223 10.03 36.16 10.43
N GLU A 224 10.98 35.47 9.79
CA GLU A 224 11.17 34.00 9.86
C GLU A 224 9.97 33.14 9.42
N ASP A 225 9.08 33.68 8.60
CA ASP A 225 7.93 32.95 8.06
C ASP A 225 8.33 31.90 7.02
N TYR A 226 7.59 30.79 7.00
CA TYR A 226 7.73 29.76 5.98
C TYR A 226 7.03 30.17 4.69
N LYS A 227 7.80 30.18 3.59
CA LYS A 227 7.26 30.24 2.24
C LYS A 227 7.14 28.84 1.66
N GLU A 228 5.92 28.47 1.28
CA GLU A 228 5.65 27.21 0.58
C GLU A 228 6.04 27.33 -0.91
N VAL A 229 6.80 26.36 -1.39
CA VAL A 229 7.32 26.27 -2.76
C VAL A 229 7.04 24.85 -3.28
N PRO A 230 6.03 24.67 -4.14
CA PRO A 230 5.73 23.36 -4.72
C PRO A 230 6.82 22.93 -5.70
N LEU A 231 7.17 21.66 -5.68
CA LEU A 231 8.03 21.08 -6.71
C LEU A 231 7.24 20.84 -8.00
N PRO A 232 7.87 21.03 -9.17
CA PRO A 232 7.26 20.66 -10.43
C PRO A 232 7.02 19.15 -10.49
N SER A 233 5.85 18.77 -11.01
CA SER A 233 5.42 17.36 -11.09
C SER A 233 5.31 16.85 -12.53
N GLN A 234 5.39 17.74 -13.52
CA GLN A 234 5.23 17.40 -14.93
C GLN A 234 6.43 17.91 -15.74
N ILE A 235 6.95 17.02 -16.58
CA ILE A 235 8.00 17.30 -17.55
C ILE A 235 7.39 17.08 -18.94
N CYS A 236 7.50 18.08 -19.81
CA CYS A 236 7.16 17.97 -21.22
C CYS A 236 8.41 17.54 -21.98
N SER A 237 8.34 16.41 -22.69
CA SER A 237 9.44 15.90 -23.50
C SER A 237 9.00 15.87 -24.97
N TYR A 238 9.76 16.53 -25.84
CA TYR A 238 9.51 16.54 -27.28
C TYR A 238 10.83 16.54 -28.07
N PHE A 239 10.81 16.01 -29.29
CA PHE A 239 11.96 16.03 -30.18
C PHE A 239 12.01 17.37 -30.92
N ASP A 240 13.11 18.09 -30.78
CA ASP A 240 13.35 19.36 -31.46
C ASP A 240 14.12 19.10 -32.76
N GLU A 241 13.42 19.12 -33.89
CA GLU A 241 14.01 18.89 -35.22
C GLU A 241 15.15 19.88 -35.54
N SER A 242 15.09 21.11 -35.01
CA SER A 242 16.11 22.13 -35.24
C SER A 242 17.42 21.84 -34.50
N LYS A 243 17.33 21.19 -33.34
CA LYS A 243 18.48 20.75 -32.53
C LYS A 243 18.91 19.32 -32.83
N GLY A 244 18.02 18.54 -33.45
CA GLY A 244 18.21 17.11 -33.68
C GLY A 244 18.28 16.29 -32.39
N ASP A 245 17.67 16.77 -31.30
CA ASP A 245 17.79 16.16 -29.97
C ASP A 245 16.47 16.25 -29.18
N LEU A 246 16.35 15.43 -28.12
CA LEU A 246 15.23 15.44 -27.19
C LEU A 246 15.36 16.61 -26.21
N VAL A 247 14.34 17.46 -26.14
CA VAL A 247 14.23 18.56 -25.18
C VAL A 247 13.29 18.14 -24.04
N ASN A 248 13.67 18.48 -22.81
CA ASN A 248 12.87 18.26 -21.61
C ASN A 248 12.63 19.60 -20.90
N GLU A 249 11.37 19.98 -20.76
CA GLU A 249 10.96 21.23 -20.13
C GLU A 249 10.10 20.97 -18.89
N ILE A 250 10.33 21.74 -17.83
CA ILE A 250 9.50 21.70 -16.64
C ILE A 250 8.21 22.45 -16.94
N VAL A 251 7.06 21.80 -16.75
CA VAL A 251 5.76 22.45 -16.89
C VAL A 251 5.48 23.25 -15.61
N SER A 252 5.57 24.58 -15.69
CA SER A 252 5.16 25.44 -14.57
C SER A 252 3.64 25.60 -14.58
N HIS A 253 2.95 25.01 -13.60
CA HIS A 253 1.61 25.47 -13.25
C HIS A 253 1.77 26.58 -12.22
N SER A 254 1.43 27.82 -12.58
CA SER A 254 1.26 28.90 -11.61
C SER A 254 0.00 28.60 -10.80
N GLY A 255 0.16 27.89 -9.68
CA GLY A 255 -0.87 27.74 -8.65
C GLY A 255 -0.81 28.89 -7.66
#